data_AF-A0A2X2C1J6-F1
#
_entry.id   AF-A0A2X2C1J6-F1
#
_cell.length_a   1.000
_cell.length_b   1.000
_cell.length_c   1.000
_cell.angle_alpha   90.00
_cell.angle_beta   90.00
_cell.angle_gamma   90.00
#
_symmetry.space_group_name_H-M   'P 1'
#
loop_
_entity.id
_entity.type
_entity.pdbx_description
1 polymer ?
#
loop_
_entity_poly.entity_id
_entity_poly.type
_entity_poly.pdbx_seq_one_letter_code
_entity_poly.pdbx_strand_id
1 'polypeptide(L)'
;MAITPAPLECIFLADSGSVAVEVAIKMALQYWQAKGEKRQRIVALKRGYHGDTFGAMSVCDPDNSMHSLYKGYLPNHLFVEAPKNRILSTVGRY
;
A
#
# COMPACT_ATOMS: atom_id res chain seq x y z
N MET A 1 -21.17 -9.81 -7.62
CA MET A 1 -20.48 -9.53 -6.34
C MET A 1 -20.71 -10.61 -5.26
N ALA A 2 -21.22 -11.80 -5.61
CA ALA A 2 -21.50 -12.85 -4.62
C ALA A 2 -20.26 -13.41 -3.87
N ILE A 3 -19.05 -13.10 -4.33
CA ILE A 3 -17.78 -13.57 -3.76
C ILE A 3 -17.00 -12.46 -3.01
N THR A 4 -17.44 -11.21 -3.07
CA THR A 4 -16.81 -10.09 -2.35
C THR A 4 -17.54 -9.84 -1.02
N PRO A 5 -16.88 -9.33 0.03
CA PRO A 5 -17.55 -8.86 1.23
C PRO A 5 -18.68 -7.88 0.90
N ALA A 6 -19.81 -7.98 1.61
CA ALA A 6 -21.03 -7.21 1.33
C ALA A 6 -20.84 -5.69 1.15
N PRO A 7 -19.95 -4.99 1.90
CA PRO A 7 -19.76 -3.54 1.72
C PRO A 7 -19.11 -3.12 0.40
N LEU A 8 -18.53 -4.05 -0.37
CA LEU A 8 -17.86 -3.75 -1.64
C LEU A 8 -18.87 -3.89 -2.78
N GLU A 9 -19.48 -2.78 -3.16
CA GLU A 9 -20.60 -2.73 -4.12
C GLU A 9 -20.23 -2.19 -5.52
N CYS A 10 -18.98 -1.78 -5.73
CA CYS A 10 -18.52 -1.22 -7.00
C CYS A 10 -17.15 -1.78 -7.38
N ILE A 11 -16.94 -1.99 -8.69
CA ILE A 11 -15.70 -2.52 -9.24
C ILE A 11 -15.13 -1.51 -10.22
N PHE A 12 -13.87 -1.13 -10.00
CA PHE A 12 -13.05 -0.42 -10.98
C PHE A 12 -12.04 -1.41 -11.56
N LEU A 13 -12.02 -1.59 -12.88
CA LEU A 13 -11.08 -2.48 -13.56
C LEU A 13 -9.77 -1.77 -13.88
N ALA A 14 -8.66 -2.46 -13.66
CA ALA A 14 -7.31 -1.99 -13.94
C ALA A 14 -6.52 -3.09 -14.66
N ASP A 15 -5.54 -2.67 -15.46
CA ASP A 15 -4.74 -3.55 -16.31
C ASP A 15 -3.73 -4.41 -15.54
N SER A 16 -3.35 -3.99 -14.33
CA SER A 16 -2.44 -4.74 -13.45
C SER A 16 -2.69 -4.45 -11.97
N GLY A 17 -2.08 -5.25 -11.09
CA GLY A 17 -2.12 -5.03 -9.64
C GLY A 17 -1.55 -3.67 -9.21
N SER A 18 -0.39 -3.27 -9.75
CA SER A 18 0.22 -1.96 -9.47
C SER A 18 -0.71 -0.80 -9.86
N VAL A 19 -1.34 -0.90 -11.04
CA VAL A 19 -2.30 0.12 -11.51
C VAL A 19 -3.58 0.11 -10.64
N ALA A 20 -4.03 -1.05 -10.18
CA ALA A 20 -5.15 -1.13 -9.23
C ALA A 20 -4.83 -0.40 -7.92
N VAL A 21 -3.61 -0.53 -7.40
CA VAL A 21 -3.15 0.19 -6.21
C VAL A 21 -3.08 1.70 -6.45
N GLU A 22 -2.56 2.16 -7.58
CA GLU A 22 -2.56 3.59 -7.97
C GLU A 22 -3.97 4.18 -7.94
N VAL A 23 -4.93 3.46 -8.52
CA VAL A 23 -6.33 3.90 -8.53
C VAL A 23 -6.89 3.93 -7.11
N ALA A 24 -6.63 2.90 -6.29
CA ALA A 24 -7.08 2.88 -4.90
C ALA A 24 -6.50 4.05 -4.08
N ILE A 25 -5.22 4.37 -4.27
CA ILE A 25 -4.55 5.52 -3.65
C ILE A 25 -5.26 6.82 -4.07
N LYS A 26 -5.48 7.03 -5.37
CA LYS A 26 -6.18 8.22 -5.88
C LYS A 26 -7.59 8.35 -5.31
N MET A 27 -8.34 7.26 -5.24
CA MET A 27 -9.70 7.25 -4.66
C MET A 27 -9.69 7.61 -3.18
N ALA A 28 -8.74 7.07 -2.40
CA ALA A 28 -8.61 7.39 -0.98
C ALA A 28 -8.26 8.88 -0.74
N LEU A 29 -7.35 9.44 -1.54
CA LEU A 29 -7.00 10.86 -1.49
C LEU A 29 -8.18 11.75 -1.89
N GLN A 30 -8.86 11.39 -2.97
CA GLN A 30 -10.03 12.13 -3.48
C GLN A 30 -11.18 12.12 -2.48
N TYR A 31 -11.41 11.02 -1.76
CA TYR A 31 -12.42 10.95 -0.70
C TYR A 31 -12.20 12.02 0.38
N TRP A 32 -10.98 12.13 0.91
CA TRP A 32 -10.67 13.13 1.92
C TRP A 32 -10.69 14.55 1.37
N GLN A 33 -10.23 14.75 0.13
CA GLN A 33 -10.35 16.03 -0.55
C GLN A 33 -11.81 16.47 -0.69
N ALA A 34 -12.72 15.56 -1.07
CA ALA A 34 -14.15 15.84 -1.18
C ALA A 34 -14.78 16.17 0.17
N LYS A 35 -14.22 15.65 1.27
CA LYS A 35 -14.61 16.03 2.65
C LYS A 35 -13.96 17.33 3.15
N GLY A 36 -13.12 17.98 2.34
CA GLY A 36 -12.40 19.19 2.74
C GLY A 36 -11.23 18.95 3.70
N GLU A 37 -10.82 17.69 3.89
CA GLU A 37 -9.72 17.33 4.78
C GLU A 37 -8.45 17.01 3.98
N LYS A 38 -7.33 17.64 4.35
CA LYS A 38 -6.03 17.40 3.70
C LYS A 38 -5.33 16.17 4.30
N ARG A 39 -5.78 14.97 3.93
CA ARG A 39 -5.12 13.70 4.29
C ARG A 39 -4.37 13.11 3.10
N GLN A 40 -3.06 13.36 3.05
CA GLN A 40 -2.22 13.06 1.88
C GLN A 40 -1.18 11.95 2.12
N ARG A 41 -1.09 11.43 3.34
CA ARG A 41 -0.14 10.37 3.70
C ARG A 41 -0.88 9.06 3.95
N ILE A 42 -0.28 7.97 3.50
CA ILE A 42 -0.78 6.61 3.68
C ILE A 42 -0.01 5.95 4.82
N VAL A 43 -0.66 5.04 5.55
CA VAL A 43 0.01 4.13 6.48
C VAL A 43 0.24 2.82 5.75
N ALA A 44 1.50 2.40 5.66
CA ALA A 44 1.92 1.15 5.03
C ALA A 44 2.78 0.31 5.98
N LEU A 45 2.85 -0.99 5.72
CA LEU A 45 3.65 -1.91 6.50
C LEU A 45 5.05 -1.99 5.89
N LYS A 46 6.09 -1.98 6.74
CA LYS A 46 7.41 -2.47 6.33
C LYS A 46 7.28 -3.92 5.87
N ARG A 47 8.16 -4.33 4.96
CA ARG A 47 8.18 -5.60 4.23
C ARG A 47 6.95 -5.85 3.34
N GLY A 48 6.13 -4.82 3.11
CA GLY A 48 5.00 -4.87 2.18
C GLY A 48 5.43 -4.68 0.72
N TYR A 49 4.70 -5.32 -0.20
CA TYR A 49 4.84 -5.14 -1.65
C TYR A 49 3.47 -4.86 -2.26
N HIS A 50 3.37 -3.74 -2.98
CA HIS A 50 2.14 -3.23 -3.57
C HIS A 50 2.25 -2.96 -5.07
N GLY A 51 3.42 -3.22 -5.68
CA GLY A 51 3.68 -3.03 -7.10
C GLY A 51 4.83 -2.06 -7.39
N ASP A 52 5.04 -1.81 -8.68
CA ASP A 52 6.24 -1.13 -9.20
C ASP A 52 5.94 0.16 -9.99
N THR A 53 4.69 0.59 -10.08
CA THR A 53 4.37 1.97 -10.50
C THR A 53 4.67 2.93 -9.36
N PHE A 54 4.89 4.22 -9.62
CA PHE A 54 5.40 5.15 -8.59
C PHE A 54 4.49 5.29 -7.36
N GLY A 55 3.17 5.36 -7.52
CA GLY A 55 2.25 5.42 -6.38
C GLY A 55 2.18 4.09 -5.62
N ALA A 56 2.25 2.96 -6.32
CA ALA A 56 2.28 1.65 -5.68
C ALA A 56 3.60 1.42 -4.92
N MET A 57 4.73 1.79 -5.53
CA MET A 57 6.06 1.71 -4.95
C MET A 57 6.19 2.60 -3.72
N SER A 58 5.53 3.77 -3.69
CA SER A 58 5.61 4.69 -2.53
C SER A 58 5.01 4.11 -1.26
N VAL A 59 4.16 3.08 -1.36
CA VAL A 59 3.60 2.34 -0.22
C VAL A 59 4.26 0.98 0.00
N CYS A 60 5.31 0.62 -0.74
CA CYS A 60 6.15 -0.57 -0.49
C CYS A 60 7.22 -0.29 0.57
N ASP A 61 7.87 -1.35 1.09
CA ASP A 61 9.01 -1.20 1.99
C ASP A 61 10.08 -0.26 1.39
N PRO A 62 10.38 0.88 2.06
CA PRO A 62 11.29 1.88 1.51
C PRO A 62 12.77 1.50 1.62
N ASP A 63 13.11 0.53 2.47
CA ASP A 63 14.49 0.19 2.81
C ASP A 63 14.86 -1.21 2.29
N ASN A 64 13.89 -2.12 2.13
CA ASN A 64 14.14 -3.52 1.80
C ASN A 64 13.57 -3.91 0.43
N SER A 65 14.16 -3.43 -0.67
CA SER A 65 13.87 -3.82 -2.07
C SER A 65 14.72 -2.97 -3.05
N MET A 66 14.64 -3.27 -4.35
CA MET A 66 15.04 -2.37 -5.45
C MET A 66 14.35 -0.99 -5.38
N HIS A 67 13.25 -0.87 -4.63
CA HIS A 67 12.51 0.38 -4.41
C HIS A 67 13.33 1.47 -3.71
N SER A 68 14.33 1.08 -2.90
CA SER A 68 15.26 2.01 -2.25
C SER A 68 16.03 2.90 -3.25
N LEU A 69 16.21 2.44 -4.50
CA LEU A 69 16.85 3.21 -5.57
C LEU A 69 16.03 4.45 -5.98
N TYR A 70 14.71 4.42 -5.76
CA TYR A 70 13.80 5.50 -6.12
C TYR A 70 13.48 6.42 -4.94
N LYS A 71 14.16 6.23 -3.80
CA LYS A 71 14.04 7.07 -2.61
C LYS A 71 14.35 8.52 -2.97
N GLY A 72 13.39 9.42 -2.71
CA GLY A 72 13.46 10.84 -3.09
C GLY A 72 12.57 11.22 -4.28
N TYR A 73 12.23 10.28 -5.16
CA TYR A 73 11.21 10.49 -6.19
C TYR A 73 9.79 10.15 -5.69
N LEU A 74 9.71 9.26 -4.71
CA LEU A 74 8.45 8.75 -4.18
C LEU A 74 7.88 9.68 -3.10
N PRO A 75 6.54 9.87 -3.04
CA PRO A 75 5.88 10.54 -1.94
C PRO A 75 6.22 9.92 -0.57
N ASN A 76 6.39 10.77 0.45
CA ASN A 76 6.66 10.29 1.81
C ASN A 76 5.38 9.78 2.49
N HIS A 77 5.44 8.56 3.03
CA HIS A 77 4.35 7.90 3.75
C HIS A 77 4.78 7.44 5.14
N LEU A 78 3.81 6.99 5.94
CA LEU A 78 4.04 6.51 7.29
C LEU A 78 4.21 4.99 7.25
N PHE A 79 5.35 4.50 7.73
CA PHE A 79 5.65 3.08 7.74
C PHE A 79 5.63 2.53 9.16
N VAL A 80 4.85 1.48 9.39
CA VAL A 80 4.80 0.75 10.66
C VAL A 80 5.45 -0.62 10.50
N GLU A 81 5.96 -1.18 11.59
CA GLU A 81 6.60 -2.49 11.57
C GLU A 81 5.65 -3.58 11.05
N ALA A 82 6.20 -4.52 10.30
CA ALA A 82 5.48 -5.71 9.87
C ALA A 82 4.97 -6.47 11.11
N PRO A 83 3.78 -7.09 11.05
CA PRO A 83 3.31 -7.94 12.13
C PRO A 83 4.31 -9.08 12.36
N LYS A 84 4.66 -9.31 13.64
CA LYS A 84 5.49 -10.45 14.01
C LYS A 84 4.69 -11.72 13.79
N ASN A 85 5.20 -12.63 12.98
CA ASN A 85 4.59 -13.94 12.83
C ASN A 85 4.83 -14.76 14.10
N ARG A 86 3.75 -15.31 14.67
CA ARG A 86 3.81 -16.16 15.86
C ARG A 86 4.62 -17.45 15.61
N ILE A 87 4.65 -17.93 14.37
CA ILE A 87 5.27 -19.22 13.98
C ILE A 87 6.81 -19.16 13.99
N LEU A 88 7.43 -18.06 13.56
CA LEU A 88 8.91 -17.93 13.57
C LEU A 88 9.48 -17.51 14.94
N SER A 89 8.64 -17.27 15.95
CA SER A 89 9.12 -17.05 17.31
C SER A 89 9.48 -18.35 18.04
N THR A 90 9.04 -19.50 17.53
CA THR A 90 9.26 -20.83 18.13
C THR A 90 10.33 -21.65 17.42
N VAL A 91 10.57 -21.40 16.13
CA VAL A 91 11.66 -22.05 15.39
C VAL A 91 12.86 -21.11 15.42
N GLY A 92 13.88 -21.51 16.17
CA GLY A 92 15.05 -20.70 16.47
C GLY A 92 15.72 -20.08 15.24
N ARG A 93 16.36 -18.94 15.49
CA ARG A 93 17.39 -18.37 14.64
C ARG A 93 18.43 -19.47 14.37
N TYR A 94 18.58 -19.85 13.11
CA TYR A 94 19.85 -20.34 12.59
C TYR A 94 20.53 -19.16 11.89
#